data_AF-A0A4R3TYP7-F1
#
_entry.id   AF-A0A4R3TYP7-F1
#
_cell.length_a   1.000
_cell.length_b   1.000
_cell.length_c   1.000
_cell.angle_alpha   90.00
_cell.angle_beta   90.00
_cell.angle_gamma   90.00
#
_symmetry.space_group_name_H-M   'P 1'
#
loop_
_entity.id
_entity.type
_entity.pdbx_description
1 polymer ?
#
loop_
_entity_poly.entity_id
_entity_poly.type
_entity_poly.pdbx_seq_one_letter_code
_entity_poly.pdbx_strand_id
1 'polypeptide(L)' 'MLLDHPSDGPAAIRTQIGAIFVSLELSRSTWLVTSLSPGKGEKMSKHSVKAGDL' A
#
# COMPACT_ATOMS: atom_id res chain seq x y z
N MET A 1 -2.65 37.17 14.89
CA MET A 1 -2.83 35.71 14.98
C MET A 1 -2.38 35.15 13.65
N LEU A 2 -1.23 34.47 13.65
CA LEU A 2 -0.50 34.03 12.47
C LEU A 2 -1.24 32.81 11.90
N LEU A 3 -1.70 32.88 10.65
CA LEU A 3 -2.26 31.71 9.98
C LEU A 3 -1.10 30.74 9.77
N ASP A 4 -1.04 29.68 10.59
CA ASP A 4 -0.24 28.49 10.32
C ASP A 4 -0.77 27.84 9.04
N HIS A 5 -0.35 28.37 7.89
CA HIS A 5 -0.45 27.67 6.63
C HIS A 5 0.66 26.62 6.67
N PRO A 6 0.37 25.32 6.81
CA PRO A 6 1.38 24.33 6.49
C PRO A 6 1.67 24.52 5.00
N SER A 7 2.84 25.08 4.71
CA SER A 7 3.40 25.13 3.36
C SER A 7 3.55 23.70 2.85
N ASP A 8 2.48 23.14 2.30
CA ASP A 8 2.52 21.95 1.46
C ASP A 8 2.97 22.42 0.06
N GLY A 9 4.20 22.95 0.01
CA GLY A 9 4.86 23.21 -1.26
C GLY A 9 5.00 21.86 -1.99
N PRO A 10 4.80 21.80 -3.31
CA PRO A 10 4.92 20.54 -4.03
C PRO A 10 6.34 20.01 -3.81
N ALA A 11 6.46 18.92 -3.04
CA ALA A 11 7.70 18.19 -2.91
C ALA A 11 8.18 17.87 -4.34
N ALA A 12 9.38 18.31 -4.71
CA ALA A 12 9.95 18.17 -6.06
C ALA A 12 10.01 16.70 -6.52
N ILE A 13 9.89 15.76 -5.58
CA ILE A 13 9.58 14.35 -5.82
C ILE A 13 8.20 14.09 -5.23
N ARG A 14 7.22 13.77 -6.08
CA ARG A 14 5.95 13.18 -5.62
C ARG A 14 6.26 11.80 -5.03
N THR A 15 6.58 11.76 -3.74
CA THR A 15 6.78 10.51 -2.98
C THR A 15 5.50 9.68 -2.90
N GLN A 16 4.34 10.30 -3.14
CA GLN A 16 3.08 9.61 -3.38
C GLN A 16 3.03 9.11 -4.83
N ILE A 17 3.82 8.06 -5.11
CA ILE A 17 3.57 7.21 -6.27
C ILE A 17 2.14 6.70 -6.10
N GLY A 18 1.20 7.18 -6.92
CA GLY A 18 -0.20 6.77 -6.92
C GLY A 18 -0.39 5.36 -7.46
N ALA A 19 0.42 4.41 -6.99
CA ALA A 19 0.38 3.01 -7.37
C ALA A 19 0.08 2.15 -6.14
N ILE A 20 -0.74 1.15 -6.34
CA ILE A 20 -0.95 0.10 -5.33
C ILE A 20 0.16 -0.92 -5.52
N PHE A 21 0.88 -1.21 -4.44
CA PHE A 21 1.87 -2.28 -4.43
C PHE A 21 1.20 -3.57 -3.98
N VAL A 22 1.44 -4.65 -4.70
CA VAL A 22 0.95 -5.98 -4.34
C VAL A 22 2.10 -6.97 -4.43
N SER A 23 2.28 -7.77 -3.38
CA SER A 23 3.14 -8.95 -3.41
C SER A 23 2.30 -10.23 -3.32
N LEU A 24 2.79 -11.27 -4.00
CA LEU A 24 2.18 -12.59 -4.02
C LEU A 24 3.25 -13.62 -3.65
N GLU A 25 3.02 -14.34 -2.55
CA GLU A 25 3.87 -15.45 -2.11
C GLU A 25 3.13 -16.76 -2.33
N LEU A 26 3.72 -17.65 -3.13
CA LEU A 26 3.11 -18.91 -3.52
C LEU A 26 3.73 -20.08 -2.76
N SER A 27 2.87 -20.88 -2.13
CA SER A 27 3.21 -22.24 -1.69
C SER A 27 2.23 -23.24 -2.32
N ARG A 28 2.48 -24.54 -2.12
CA ARG A 28 1.60 -25.60 -2.65
C ARG A 28 0.19 -25.59 -2.06
N SER A 29 0.02 -25.15 -0.81
CA SER A 29 -1.24 -25.29 -0.07
C SER A 29 -1.85 -23.96 0.38
N THR A 30 -1.10 -22.86 0.27
CA THR A 30 -1.54 -21.53 0.67
C THR A 30 -0.85 -20.47 -0.18
N TRP A 31 -1.59 -19.49 -0.65
CA TRP A 31 -1.04 -18.28 -1.28
C TRP A 31 -1.27 -17.09 -0.38
N LEU A 32 -0.24 -16.27 -0.20
CA LEU A 32 -0.33 -15.04 0.59
C LEU A 32 -0.30 -13.83 -0.33
N VAL A 33 -1.36 -13.03 -0.23
CA VAL A 33 -1.47 -11.75 -0.93
C VAL A 33 -1.26 -10.64 0.09
N THR A 34 -0.27 -9.78 -0.16
CA THR A 34 -0.09 -8.55 0.62
C THR A 34 -0.24 -7.35 -0.29
N SER A 35 -1.04 -6.38 0.10
CA SER A 35 -1.26 -5.15 -0.64
C SER A 35 -0.99 -3.94 0.22
N LEU A 36 -0.45 -2.89 -0.42
CA LEU A 36 -0.15 -1.61 0.19
C LEU A 36 -0.69 -0.52 -0.73
N SER A 37 -1.67 0.24 -0.24
CA SER A 37 -2.20 1.41 -0.94
C SER A 37 -1.60 2.70 -0.36
N PRO A 38 -1.10 3.63 -1.20
CA PRO A 38 -0.52 4.89 -0.76
C PRO A 38 -1.60 5.86 -0.28
N GLY A 39 -1.26 6.75 0.66
CA GLY A 39 -2.17 7.80 1.13
C GLY A 39 -1.87 8.29 2.55
N LYS A 40 -2.71 9.19 3.07
CA LYS A 40 -2.60 9.85 4.39
C LYS A 40 -2.98 8.92 5.57
N GLY A 41 -2.71 7.63 5.42
CA GLY A 41 -3.17 6.52 6.25
C GLY A 41 -2.88 5.19 5.56
N GLU A 42 -1.62 5.00 5.16
CA GLU A 42 -1.14 3.80 4.44
C GLU A 42 -1.81 2.54 4.97
N LYS A 43 -2.57 1.89 4.09
CA LYS A 43 -3.36 0.71 4.44
C LYS A 43 -2.66 -0.52 3.88
N MET A 44 -2.08 -1.28 4.80
CA MET A 44 -1.60 -2.62 4.52
C MET A 44 -2.75 -3.61 4.69
N SER A 45 -2.90 -4.53 3.74
CA SER A 45 -3.82 -5.67 3.87
C SER A 45 -3.09 -6.95 3.52
N LYS A 46 -3.27 -7.97 4.37
CA LYS A 46 -2.70 -9.30 4.20
C LYS A 46 -3.84 -10.31 4.17
N HIS A 47 -3.88 -11.12 3.12
CA HIS A 47 -4.91 -12.12 2.90
C HIS A 47 -4.29 -13.47 2.53
N SER A 48 -4.81 -14.55 3.13
CA SER A 48 -4.33 -15.92 2.93
C SER A 48 -5.42 -16.72 2.22
N VAL A 49 -5.06 -17.30 1.08
CA VAL A 49 -5.95 -18.10 0.23
C VAL A 49 -5.47 -19.55 0.26
N LYS A 50 -6.40 -20.51 0.36
CA LYS A 50 -6.07 -21.93 0.20
C LYS A 50 -5.57 -22.16 -1.24
N ALA A 51 -4.50 -22.93 -1.39
CA ALA A 51 -3.95 -23.29 -2.69
C ALA A 51 -3.93 -24.81 -2.88
N GLY A 52 -3.78 -25.24 -4.13
CA GLY A 52 -3.99 -26.62 -4.57
C GLY A 52 -5.22 -26.71 -5.47
N ASP A 53 -5.74 -27.92 -5.69
CA ASP A 53 -7.05 -28.12 -6.32
C ASP A 53 -8.14 -27.67 -5.34
N LEU A 54 -8.72 -26.48 -5.59
CA LEU A 54 -9.92 -25.97 -4.94
C LEU A 54 -11.18 -26.46 -5.65
#